data_AF-A0A417EJ68-F1
#
_entry.id   AF-A0A417EJ68-F1
#
_cell.length_a   1.000
_cell.length_b   1.000
_cell.length_c   1.000
_cell.angle_alpha   90.00
_cell.angle_beta   90.00
_cell.angle_gamma   90.00
#
_symmetry.space_group_name_H-M   'P 1'
#
loop_
_entity.id
_entity.type
_entity.pdbx_description
1 polymer ?
#
loop_
_entity_poly.entity_id
_entity_poly.type
_entity_poly.pdbx_seq_one_letter_code
_entity_poly.pdbx_strand_id
1 'polypeptide(L)' 'MDKKKTGNLIREARQRKNYTQSELGRMLGVTNKAVSRWENGVSHS' A
#
# COMPACT_ATOMS: atom_id res chain seq x y z
N MET A 1 -1.86 16.62 0.41
CA MET A 1 -2.49 15.31 0.72
C MET A 1 -1.86 14.76 1.98
N ASP A 2 -2.67 14.33 2.93
CA ASP A 2 -2.19 13.66 4.15
C ASP A 2 -1.78 12.23 3.81
N LYS A 3 -0.47 11.97 3.78
CA LYS A 3 0.12 10.67 3.42
C LYS A 3 -0.40 9.53 4.31
N LYS A 4 -0.74 9.83 5.57
CA LYS A 4 -1.26 8.84 6.54
C LYS A 4 -2.69 8.43 6.17
N LYS A 5 -3.52 9.39 5.73
CA LYS A 5 -4.88 9.09 5.24
C LYS A 5 -4.85 8.25 3.96
N THR A 6 -3.98 8.59 3.00
CA THR A 6 -3.85 7.81 1.76
C THR A 6 -3.35 6.39 2.02
N GLY A 7 -2.35 6.21 2.88
CA GLY A 7 -1.84 4.88 3.23
C GLY A 7 -2.89 3.97 3.88
N ASN A 8 -3.70 4.53 4.79
CA ASN A 8 -4.81 3.80 5.40
C ASN A 8 -5.87 3.38 4.37
N LEU A 9 -6.23 4.28 3.44
CA LEU A 9 -7.21 3.96 2.39
C LEU A 9 -6.74 2.82 1.48
N ILE A 10 -5.45 2.80 1.12
CA ILE A 10 -4.86 1.71 0.32
C ILE A 10 -4.94 0.39 1.10
N ARG A 11 -4.56 0.41 2.38
CA ARG A 11 -4.59 -0.78 3.25
C ARG A 11 -6.00 -1.33 3.39
N GLU A 12 -6.99 -0.47 3.66
CA GLU A 12 -8.39 -0.86 3.80
C GLU A 12 -8.97 -1.42 2.50
N ALA A 13 -8.68 -0.79 1.36
CA ALA A 13 -9.12 -1.28 0.05
C ALA A 13 -8.52 -2.66 -0.26
N ARG A 14 -7.22 -2.85 0.04
CA ARG A 14 -6.52 -4.12 -0.13
C ARG A 14 -7.13 -5.23 0.73
N GLN A 15 -7.36 -4.95 2.01
CA GLN A 15 -7.92 -5.90 2.97
C GLN A 15 -9.38 -6.27 2.65
N ARG A 16 -10.21 -5.31 2.22
CA ARG A 16 -11.58 -5.58 1.77
C ARG A 16 -11.65 -6.55 0.59
N LYS A 17 -10.61 -6.58 -0.24
CA LYS A 17 -10.48 -7.51 -1.37
C LYS A 17 -9.67 -8.77 -1.03
N ASN A 18 -9.30 -8.93 0.24
CA ASN A 18 -8.52 -10.06 0.76
C ASN A 18 -7.17 -10.29 0.05
N TYR A 19 -6.47 -9.21 -0.30
CA TYR A 19 -5.15 -9.30 -0.91
C TYR A 19 -4.03 -9.06 0.11
N THR A 20 -2.91 -9.74 -0.08
CA THR A 20 -1.62 -9.43 0.55
C THR A 20 -0.95 -8.24 -0.15
N GLN A 21 0.03 -7.61 0.50
CA GLN A 21 0.83 -6.55 -0.12
C GLN A 21 1.60 -7.06 -1.35
N SER A 22 2.02 -8.32 -1.34
CA SER A 22 2.69 -8.98 -2.48
C SER A 22 1.76 -9.16 -3.67
N GLU A 23 0.52 -9.58 -3.45
CA GLU A 23 -0.48 -9.73 -4.51
C GLU A 23 -0.86 -8.37 -5.10
N LEU A 24 -1.11 -7.36 -4.25
CA LEU A 24 -1.36 -6.00 -4.71
C LEU A 24 -0.18 -5.46 -5.53
N GLY A 25 1.05 -5.68 -5.06
CA GLY A 25 2.24 -5.29 -5.79
C GLY A 25 2.31 -5.94 -7.17
N ARG A 26 2.09 -7.26 -7.23
CA ARG A 26 2.09 -8.02 -8.49
C ARG A 26 1.04 -7.51 -9.49
N MET A 27 -0.18 -7.24 -9.02
CA MET A 27 -1.26 -6.69 -9.87
C MET A 27 -0.95 -5.30 -10.43
N LEU A 28 -0.23 -4.48 -9.66
CA LEU A 28 0.13 -3.12 -10.03
C LEU A 28 1.51 -3.01 -10.71
N GLY A 29 2.22 -4.13 -10.89
CA GLY A 29 3.58 -4.12 -11.45
C GLY A 29 4.63 -3.46 -10.54
N VAL A 30 4.40 -3.43 -9.23
CA VAL A 30 5.31 -2.85 -8.23
C VAL A 30 5.74 -3.88 -7.19
N THR A 31 6.80 -3.57 -6.44
CA THR A 31 7.26 -4.45 -5.37
C THR A 31 6.33 -4.38 -4.15
N ASN A 32 6.29 -5.45 -3.34
CA ASN A 32 5.66 -5.41 -2.02
C ASN A 32 6.18 -4.23 -1.18
N LYS A 33 7.49 -3.95 -1.22
CA LYS A 33 8.10 -2.82 -0.50
C LYS A 33 7.50 -1.47 -0.90
N ALA A 34 7.13 -1.28 -2.17
CA ALA A 34 6.45 -0.07 -2.62
C ALA A 34 5.07 0.06 -1.98
N VAL A 35 4.28 -1.01 -1.99
CA VAL A 35 2.97 -1.07 -1.33
C VAL A 35 3.08 -0.79 0.18
N SER A 36 4.06 -1.41 0.84
CA SER A 36 4.33 -1.18 2.26
C SER A 36 4.68 0.29 2.57
N ARG A 37 5.48 0.94 1.72
CA ARG A 37 5.80 2.38 1.86
C ARG A 37 4.55 3.26 1.70
N TRP A 38 3.67 2.94 0.75
CA TRP A 38 2.42 3.66 0.56
C TRP A 38 1.51 3.52 1.78
N GLU A 39 1.33 2.29 2.28
CA GLU A 39 0.44 2.01 3.42
C GLU A 39 0.96 2.60 4.72
N ASN A 40 2.27 2.60 4.95
CA ASN A 40 2.87 3.07 6.20
C ASN A 40 3.27 4.56 6.17
N GLY A 41 3.17 5.23 5.01
CA GLY A 41 3.54 6.64 4.85
C GLY A 41 5.04 6.93 5.01
N VAL A 42 5.90 5.91 4.97
CA VAL A 42 7.36 6.08 5.14
C VAL A 42 7.97 6.53 3.81
N SER A 43 8.13 7.84 3.66
CA SER A 43 9.10 8.41 2.70
C SER A 43 10.42 8.47 3.45
N HIS A 44 11.39 7.59 3.15
CA HIS A 44 12.77 7.89 3.56
C HIS A 44 13.19 9.15 2.79
N SER A 45 13.61 10.16 3.53
CA SER A 45 14.34 11.33 3.04
C SER A 45 15.64 10.90 2.37
#